data_AF-A0AAV1FMT9-F1
#
_entry.id   AF-A0AAV1FMT9-F1
#
_cell.length_a   1.000
_cell.length_b   1.000
_cell.length_c   1.000
_cell.angle_alpha   90.00
_cell.angle_beta   90.00
_cell.angle_gamma   90.00
#
_symmetry.space_group_name_H-M   'P 1'
#
loop_
_entity.id
_entity.type
_entity.pdbx_description
1 polymer ?
#
loop_
_entity_poly.entity_id
_entity_poly.type
_entity_poly.pdbx_seq_one_letter_code
_entity_poly.pdbx_strand_id
1 'polypeptide(L)'
;MESAIKTIVTTYLGSSRGKENLSGSAFQKLVKKNLSGVMEDTNCSSAVKEMQRGLDENQDGKVSFQEYLTLIGYVANSISQQKCGSNADASQ
;
A
#
# COMPACT_ATOMS: atom_id res chain seq x y z
N MET A 1 -4.69 11.91 -14.29
CA MET A 1 -4.71 10.44 -14.13
C MET A 1 -3.33 9.85 -14.39
N GLU A 2 -2.70 10.15 -15.53
CA GLU A 2 -1.33 9.70 -15.86
C GLU A 2 -0.29 10.03 -14.77
N SER A 3 -0.34 11.24 -14.20
CA SER A 3 0.55 11.65 -13.11
C SER A 3 0.46 10.76 -11.86
N ALA A 4 -0.75 10.30 -11.52
CA ALA A 4 -0.98 9.41 -10.38
C ALA A 4 -0.43 8.00 -10.67
N ILE A 5 -0.69 7.48 -11.87
CA ILE A 5 -0.15 6.18 -12.32
C ILE A 5 1.38 6.21 -12.31
N LYS A 6 1.98 7.28 -12.88
CA LYS A 6 3.43 7.48 -12.88
C LYS A 6 3.99 7.50 -11.45
N THR A 7 3.29 8.14 -10.51
CA THR A 7 3.71 8.20 -9.10
C THR A 7 3.69 6.80 -8.47
N ILE A 8 2.65 6.00 -8.72
CA ILE A 8 2.54 4.63 -8.19
C ILE A 8 3.69 3.76 -8.70
N VAL A 9 3.95 3.79 -10.01
CA VAL A 9 5.02 3.01 -10.66
C VAL A 9 6.40 3.46 -10.18
N THR A 10 6.68 4.76 -10.16
CA THR A 10 7.99 5.28 -9.76
C THR A 10 8.28 5.05 -8.27
N THR A 11 7.26 5.11 -7.41
CA THR A 11 7.39 4.79 -5.99
C THR A 11 7.76 3.32 -5.76
N TYR A 12 7.14 2.41 -6.52
CA TYR A 12 7.49 0.99 -6.48
C TYR A 12 8.93 0.76 -6.94
N LEU A 13 9.30 1.24 -8.13
CA LEU A 13 10.64 1.06 -8.70
C LEU A 13 11.75 1.64 -7.81
N GLY A 14 11.50 2.82 -7.23
CA GLY A 14 12.44 3.44 -6.29
C GLY A 14 12.64 2.62 -5.02
N SER A 15 11.60 1.92 -4.57
CA SER A 15 11.64 1.08 -3.38
C SER A 15 12.24 -0.31 -3.65
N SER A 16 12.01 -0.87 -4.85
CA SER A 16 12.60 -2.14 -5.27
C SER A 16 14.08 -1.99 -5.66
N ARG A 17 14.56 -0.75 -5.85
CA ARG A 17 15.92 -0.43 -6.29
C ARG A 17 16.27 -1.13 -7.62
N GLY A 18 15.31 -1.15 -8.55
CA GLY A 18 15.47 -1.78 -9.87
C GLY A 18 15.34 -3.31 -9.86
N LYS A 19 14.99 -3.92 -8.72
CA LYS A 19 14.63 -5.34 -8.66
C LYS A 19 13.18 -5.54 -9.12
N GLU A 20 12.89 -6.76 -9.54
CA GLU A 20 11.54 -7.19 -9.93
C GLU A 20 10.55 -7.10 -8.76
N ASN A 21 10.91 -7.64 -7.59
CA ASN A 21 10.07 -7.68 -6.38
C ASN A 21 10.67 -6.86 -5.22
N LEU A 22 9.81 -6.34 -4.35
CA LEU A 22 10.18 -5.72 -3.08
C LEU A 22 10.50 -6.79 -2.04
N SER A 23 11.68 -6.72 -1.41
CA SER A 23 11.93 -7.48 -0.20
C SER A 23 11.04 -7.00 0.94
N GLY A 24 10.74 -7.84 1.92
CA GLY A 24 9.91 -7.44 3.07
C GLY A 24 10.43 -6.20 3.81
N SER A 25 11.74 -6.04 3.92
CA SER A 25 12.37 -4.83 4.49
C SER A 25 12.19 -3.58 3.63
N ALA A 26 12.14 -3.71 2.31
CA ALA A 26 11.88 -2.60 1.39
C ALA A 26 10.40 -2.23 1.40
N PHE A 27 9.52 -3.24 1.39
CA PHE A 27 8.08 -3.07 1.53
C PHE A 27 7.73 -2.35 2.85
N GLN A 28 8.33 -2.77 3.97
CA GLN A 28 8.10 -2.11 5.25
C GLN A 28 8.48 -0.62 5.24
N LYS A 29 9.61 -0.27 4.61
CA LYS A 29 10.02 1.13 4.45
C LYS A 29 9.07 1.89 3.53
N LEU A 30 8.57 1.27 2.45
CA LEU A 30 7.62 1.87 1.53
C LEU A 30 6.32 2.21 2.27
N VAL A 31 5.73 1.25 2.97
CA VAL A 31 4.47 1.41 3.73
C VAL A 31 4.62 2.53 4.78
N LYS A 32 5.69 2.47 5.58
CA LYS A 32 5.97 3.49 6.60
C LYS A 32 6.17 4.89 6.01
N LYS A 33 6.81 5.02 4.84
CA LYS A 33 7.12 6.34 4.26
C LYS A 33 5.95 6.94 3.48
N ASN A 34 5.21 6.13 2.74
CA ASN A 34 4.22 6.61 1.77
C ASN A 34 2.78 6.45 2.24
N LEU A 35 2.51 5.54 3.18
CA LEU A 35 1.14 5.20 3.61
C LEU A 35 0.87 5.53 5.09
N SER A 36 1.84 6.06 5.85
CA SER A 36 1.66 6.36 7.27
C SER A 36 0.67 7.48 7.59
N GLY A 37 0.33 8.32 6.60
CA GLY A 37 -0.72 9.34 6.73
C GLY A 37 -2.12 8.84 6.36
N VAL A 38 -2.25 7.58 5.96
CA VAL A 38 -3.48 7.00 5.40
C VAL A 38 -3.88 5.72 6.13
N MET A 39 -2.91 4.88 6.46
CA MET A 39 -3.11 3.62 7.17
C MET A 39 -2.62 3.75 8.61
N GLU A 40 -3.36 3.14 9.52
CA GLU A 40 -2.94 2.94 10.91
C GLU A 40 -1.85 1.86 10.98
N ASP A 41 -1.11 1.81 12.09
CA ASP A 41 -0.11 0.77 12.39
C ASP A 41 0.99 0.52 11.35
N THR A 42 1.22 1.45 10.42
CA THR A 42 2.35 1.42 9.47
C THR A 42 3.73 1.45 10.14
N ASN A 43 3.78 1.83 11.42
CA ASN A 43 4.98 1.78 12.25
C ASN A 43 5.15 0.44 12.99
N CYS A 44 4.11 -0.40 13.05
CA CYS A 44 4.12 -1.68 13.72
C CYS A 44 4.70 -2.75 12.78
N SER A 45 5.91 -3.23 13.10
CA SER A 45 6.62 -4.18 12.23
C SER A 45 5.89 -5.51 12.06
N SER A 46 5.12 -5.96 13.06
CA SER A 46 4.31 -7.18 12.95
C SER A 46 3.10 -6.96 12.05
N ALA A 47 2.38 -5.85 12.20
CA ALA A 47 1.24 -5.52 11.34
C ALA A 47 1.66 -5.42 9.86
N VAL A 48 2.79 -4.75 9.58
CA VAL A 48 3.30 -4.63 8.20
C VAL A 48 3.79 -5.97 7.65
N LYS A 49 4.30 -6.87 8.49
CA LYS A 49 4.65 -8.24 8.07
C LYS A 49 3.42 -9.08 7.76
N GLU A 50 2.37 -9.00 8.58
CA GLU A 50 1.10 -9.68 8.27
C GLU A 50 0.47 -9.13 7.00
N MET A 51 0.55 -7.81 6.78
CA MET A 51 0.13 -7.18 5.53
C MET A 51 0.91 -7.73 4.34
N GLN A 52 2.24 -7.83 4.45
CA GLN A 52 3.06 -8.44 3.40
C GLN A 52 2.60 -9.87 3.12
N ARG A 53 2.42 -10.68 4.16
CA ARG A 53 1.98 -12.08 4.04
C ARG A 53 0.58 -12.22 3.43
N GLY A 54 -0.30 -11.24 3.69
CA GLY A 54 -1.63 -11.19 3.09
C GLY A 54 -1.63 -10.80 1.61
N LEU A 55 -0.55 -10.16 1.13
CA LEU A 55 -0.37 -9.77 -0.27
C LEU A 55 0.45 -10.78 -1.07
N ASP A 56 1.33 -11.53 -0.41
CA ASP A 56 2.25 -12.52 -0.99
C ASP A 56 1.50 -13.79 -1.42
N GLU A 57 0.74 -13.70 -2.53
CA GLU A 57 -0.11 -14.77 -3.05
C GLU A 57 0.71 -15.95 -3.56
N ASN A 58 1.88 -15.68 -4.14
CA ASN A 58 2.78 -16.70 -4.67
C ASN A 58 3.73 -17.30 -3.61
N GLN A 59 3.70 -16.77 -2.38
CA GLN A 59 4.47 -17.24 -1.23
C GLN A 59 6.00 -17.19 -1.45
N ASP A 60 6.50 -16.22 -2.23
CA ASP A 60 7.94 -16.05 -2.49
C ASP A 60 8.66 -15.22 -1.41
N GLY A 61 7.93 -14.73 -0.41
CA GLY A 61 8.44 -13.92 0.69
C GLY A 61 8.75 -12.47 0.28
N LYS A 62 8.27 -12.02 -0.89
CA LYS A 62 8.44 -10.68 -1.45
C LYS A 62 7.09 -10.10 -1.83
N VAL A 63 7.12 -8.92 -2.43
CA VAL A 63 5.93 -8.26 -2.98
C VAL A 63 6.25 -7.82 -4.40
N SER A 64 5.61 -8.46 -5.36
CA SER A 64 5.64 -8.10 -6.78
C SER A 64 4.87 -6.81 -7.05
N PHE A 65 4.99 -6.28 -8.26
CA PHE A 65 4.26 -5.08 -8.64
C PHE A 65 2.75 -5.29 -8.62
N GLN A 66 2.28 -6.48 -9.00
CA GLN A 66 0.86 -6.83 -8.98
C GLN A 66 0.31 -6.86 -7.55
N GLU A 67 1.00 -7.53 -6.63
CA GLU A 67 0.60 -7.61 -5.21
C GLU A 67 0.64 -6.22 -4.54
N TYR A 68 1.60 -5.37 -4.94
CA TYR A 68 1.61 -3.97 -4.54
C TYR A 68 0.39 -3.19 -5.07
N LEU A 69 -0.05 -3.41 -6.32
CA LEU A 69 -1.26 -2.76 -6.84
C LEU A 69 -2.52 -3.20 -6.08
N THR A 70 -2.58 -4.45 -5.62
CA THR A 70 -3.65 -4.93 -4.74
C THR A 70 -3.74 -4.08 -3.46
N LEU A 71 -2.60 -3.82 -2.80
CA LEU A 71 -2.55 -2.92 -1.63
C LEU A 71 -3.05 -1.52 -1.97
N ILE A 72 -2.59 -0.93 -3.08
CA ILE A 72 -3.01 0.41 -3.50
C ILE A 72 -4.51 0.47 -3.78
N GLY A 73 -5.09 -0.59 -4.36
CA GLY A 73 -6.53 -0.73 -4.54
C GLY A 73 -7.28 -0.73 -3.21
N TYR A 74 -6.83 -1.51 -2.23
CA TYR A 74 -7.40 -1.51 -0.88
C TYR A 74 -7.34 -0.13 -0.22
N VAL A 75 -6.18 0.52 -0.29
CA VAL A 75 -5.98 1.86 0.28
C VAL A 75 -6.90 2.88 -0.39
N ALA A 76 -6.97 2.88 -1.73
CA ALA A 76 -7.83 3.78 -2.48
C ALA A 76 -9.31 3.59 -2.12
N ASN A 77 -9.76 2.34 -1.98
CA ASN A 77 -11.13 2.02 -1.57
C ASN A 77 -11.40 2.50 -0.13
N SER A 78 -10.48 2.26 0.81
CA SER A 78 -10.61 2.72 2.20
C SER A 78 -10.69 4.25 2.29
N ILE A 79 -9.82 4.98 1.58
CA ILE A 79 -9.88 6.45 1.51
C ILE A 79 -11.20 6.90 0.90
N SER A 80 -11.65 6.26 -0.18
CA SER A 80 -12.90 6.61 -0.84
C SER A 80 -14.09 6.46 0.11
N GLN A 81 -14.12 5.39 0.90
CA GLN A 81 -15.15 5.16 1.91
C GLN A 81 -15.09 6.19 3.04
N GLN A 82 -13.89 6.55 3.52
CA GLN A 82 -13.74 7.60 4.54
C GLN A 82 -14.23 8.96 4.02
N LYS A 83 -13.93 9.30 2.76
CA LYS A 83 -14.34 10.59 2.17
C LYS A 83 -15.80 10.65 1.77
N CYS A 84 -16.39 9.56 1.29
CA CYS A 84 -17.80 9.51 0.91
C CYS A 84 -18.73 9.18 2.09
N GLY A 85 -18.22 8.53 3.15
CA GLY A 85 -18.97 8.15 4.35
C GLY A 85 -19.23 9.30 5.32
N SER A 86 -18.44 10.39 5.28
CA SER A 86 -18.67 11.56 6.13
C SER A 86 -19.87 12.43 5.72
N ASN A 87 -20.59 12.11 4.64
CA ASN A 87 -21.79 12.85 4.20
C ASN A 87 -23.12 12.14 4.49
N ALA A 88 -23.13 10.95 5.10
CA ALA A 88 -24.37 10.18 5.31
C ALA A 88 -25.03 10.37 6.68
N ASP A 89 -24.37 10.98 7.66
CA ASP A 89 -24.87 11.17 9.04
C ASP A 89 -25.05 12.66 9.43
N ALA A 90 -25.24 13.52 8.43
CA ALA A 90 -25.67 14.90 8.62
C ALA A 90 -27.01 15.13 7.91
N SER A 91 -28.04 14.38 8.31
CA SER A 91 -29.43 14.74 8.08
C SER A 91 -30.23 14.31 9.30
N GLN A 92 -30.84 15.31 9.91
CA GLN A 92 -31.64 15.30 11.13
C GLN A 92 -32.79 14.29 11.10
#